data_AF-G7WHI0-F1
#
_entry.id   AF-G7WHI0-F1
#
_cell.length_a   1.000
_cell.length_b   1.000
_cell.length_c   1.000
_cell.angle_alpha   90.00
_cell.angle_beta   90.00
_cell.angle_gamma   90.00
#
_symmetry.space_group_name_H-M   'P 1'
#
loop_
_entity.id
_entity.type
_entity.pdbx_description
1 polymer ?
#
loop_
_entity_poly.entity_id
_entity_poly.type
_entity_poly.pdbx_seq_one_letter_code
_entity_poly.pdbx_strand_id
1 'polypeptide(L)' 'MSKEQRSWQKAIVVGSSISTTLAVLVGGGYFVGRFLDAQWQTKPLFTISLMLIGLVLGGSYLVVTLMKLGASNDKK' A
#
# COMPACT_ATOMS: atom_id res chain seq x y z
N MET A 1 17.72 8.27 -24.86
CA MET A 1 16.98 7.36 -23.96
C MET A 1 15.51 7.44 -24.29
N SER A 2 14.93 6.34 -24.78
CA SER A 2 13.55 6.24 -25.25
C SER A 2 12.55 6.46 -24.10
N LYS A 3 11.43 7.13 -24.39
CA LYS A 3 10.38 7.49 -23.41
C LYS A 3 9.90 6.30 -22.57
N GLU A 4 9.94 5.08 -23.12
CA GLU A 4 9.64 3.82 -22.42
C GLU A 4 10.55 3.54 -21.22
N GLN A 5 11.87 3.74 -21.33
CA GLN A 5 12.79 3.48 -20.21
C GLN A 5 12.48 4.38 -19.01
N ARG A 6 12.07 5.62 -19.27
CA ARG A 6 11.70 6.60 -18.23
C ARG A 6 10.37 6.23 -17.56
N SER A 7 9.43 5.63 -18.31
CA SER A 7 8.15 5.15 -17.80
C SER A 7 8.31 3.91 -16.94
N TRP A 8 9.11 2.95 -17.36
CA TRP A 8 9.40 1.73 -16.60
C TRP A 8 10.19 2.03 -15.31
N GLN A 9 11.17 2.95 -15.38
CA GLN A 9 11.85 3.45 -14.19
C GLN A 9 10.90 4.17 -13.22
N LYS A 10 9.96 4.99 -13.74
CA LYS A 10 8.92 5.61 -12.90
C LYS A 10 8.03 4.57 -12.24
N ALA A 11 7.62 3.54 -12.96
CA ALA A 11 6.80 2.46 -12.42
C ALA A 11 7.52 1.69 -11.30
N ILE A 12 8.83 1.43 -11.45
CA ILE A 12 9.63 0.76 -10.43
C ILE A 12 9.82 1.65 -9.20
N VAL A 13 10.16 2.93 -9.38
CA VAL A 13 10.34 3.85 -8.25
C VAL A 13 9.03 4.00 -7.47
N VAL A 14 7.91 4.15 -8.19
CA VAL A 14 6.58 4.26 -7.56
C VAL A 14 6.17 2.95 -6.90
N GLY A 15 6.41 1.80 -7.53
CA GLY A 15 6.16 0.48 -6.95
C GLY A 15 6.93 0.24 -5.65
N SER A 16 8.22 0.62 -5.62
CA SER A 16 9.08 0.50 -4.43
C SER A 16 8.68 1.45 -3.31
N SER A 17 8.29 2.69 -3.61
CA SER A 17 7.77 3.60 -2.59
C SER A 17 6.44 3.10 -2.02
N ILE A 18 5.52 2.63 -2.87
CA ILE A 18 4.23 2.11 -2.43
C ILE A 18 4.40 0.86 -1.59
N SER A 19 5.26 -0.09 -1.99
CA SER A 19 5.50 -1.31 -1.21
C SER A 19 6.09 -1.02 0.17
N THR A 20 7.02 -0.05 0.25
CA THR A 20 7.59 0.39 1.52
C THR A 20 6.54 1.03 2.41
N THR A 21 5.71 1.93 1.86
CA THR A 21 4.59 2.54 2.60
C THR A 21 3.57 1.48 3.03
N LEU A 22 3.29 0.49 2.20
CA LEU A 22 2.42 -0.65 2.52
C LEU A 22 2.95 -1.44 3.71
N ALA A 23 4.23 -1.80 3.68
CA ALA A 23 4.87 -2.60 4.72
C ALA A 23 4.88 -1.86 6.06
N VAL A 24 5.17 -0.55 6.04
CA VAL A 24 5.12 0.30 7.24
C VAL A 24 3.68 0.44 7.75
N LEU A 25 2.70 0.63 6.86
CA LEU A 25 1.30 0.82 7.25
C LEU A 25 0.68 -0.46 7.81
N VAL A 26 0.91 -1.59 7.15
CA VAL A 26 0.42 -2.91 7.60
C VAL A 26 1.15 -3.36 8.86
N GLY A 27 2.48 -3.21 8.91
CA GLY A 27 3.29 -3.54 10.09
C GLY A 27 2.96 -2.65 11.29
N GLY A 28 2.80 -1.35 11.07
CA GLY A 28 2.36 -0.40 12.09
C GLY A 28 0.94 -0.67 12.57
N GLY A 29 0.01 -0.98 11.65
CA GLY A 29 -1.36 -1.34 11.99
C GLY A 29 -1.46 -2.65 12.77
N TYR A 30 -0.63 -3.64 12.46
CA TYR A 30 -0.51 -4.87 13.25
C TYR A 30 -0.02 -4.59 14.67
N PHE A 31 1.03 -3.76 14.80
CA PHE A 31 1.60 -3.44 16.11
C PHE A 31 0.63 -2.65 16.99
N VAL A 32 0.00 -1.62 16.43
CA VAL A 32 -1.02 -0.80 17.13
C VAL A 32 -2.26 -1.62 17.45
N GLY A 33 -2.75 -2.42 16.50
CA GLY A 33 -3.91 -3.29 16.69
C GLY A 33 -3.67 -4.33 17.80
N ARG A 34 -2.47 -4.92 17.83
CA ARG A 34 -2.07 -5.87 18.89
C ARG A 34 -1.96 -5.19 20.25
N PHE A 35 -1.47 -3.95 20.31
CA PHE A 35 -1.38 -3.19 21.56
C PHE A 35 -2.76 -2.82 22.10
N LEU A 36 -3.69 -2.40 21.24
CA LEU A 36 -5.07 -2.12 21.62
C LEU A 36 -5.82 -3.39 22.05
N ASP A 37 -5.68 -4.49 21.31
CA ASP A 37 -6.30 -5.78 21.68
C ASP A 37 -5.76 -6.29 23.03
N ALA A 38 -4.46 -6.09 23.32
CA ALA A 38 -3.85 -6.47 24.60
C ALA A 38 -4.34 -5.60 25.77
N GLN A 39 -4.59 -4.30 25.53
CA GLN A 39 -5.12 -3.40 26.54
C GLN A 39 -6.59 -3.67 26.87
N TRP A 40 -7.39 -4.09 25.89
CA TRP A 40 -8.84 -4.28 26.07
C TRP A 40 -9.26 -5.73 26.33
N GLN A 41 -8.33 -6.70 26.33
CA GLN A 41 -8.61 -8.15 26.44
C GLN A 41 -9.66 -8.67 25.46
N THR A 42 -10.01 -7.88 24.44
CA THR A 42 -10.88 -8.30 23.35
C THR A 42 -10.14 -9.29 22.47
N LYS A 43 -10.84 -10.35 22.03
CA LYS A 43 -10.42 -11.22 20.91
C LYS A 43 -9.85 -10.35 19.78
N PRO A 44 -8.93 -10.86 18.93
CA PRO A 44 -8.04 -10.07 18.05
C PRO A 44 -8.78 -9.37 16.89
N LEU A 45 -9.81 -8.59 17.20
CA LEU A 45 -10.75 -7.94 16.30
C LEU A 45 -10.16 -6.64 15.79
N PHE A 46 -9.48 -5.87 16.65
CA PHE A 46 -8.83 -4.64 16.24
C PHE A 46 -7.62 -4.93 15.35
N THR A 47 -6.82 -5.96 15.68
CA THR A 47 -5.71 -6.39 14.84
C THR A 47 -6.20 -6.83 13.45
N ILE A 48 -7.26 -7.64 13.38
CA ILE A 48 -7.84 -8.09 12.10
C ILE A 48 -8.45 -6.91 11.32
N SER A 49 -9.15 -6.00 11.99
CA SER A 49 -9.76 -4.84 11.36
C SER A 49 -8.70 -3.88 10.81
N LEU A 50 -7.65 -3.57 11.57
CA LEU A 50 -6.54 -2.73 11.09
C LEU A 50 -5.75 -3.41 9.96
N MET A 51 -5.51 -4.72 10.03
CA MET A 51 -4.88 -5.45 8.93
C MET A 51 -5.73 -5.40 7.66
N LEU A 52 -7.05 -5.64 7.75
CA LEU A 52 -7.96 -5.58 6.61
C LEU A 52 -8.01 -4.17 6.00
N ILE A 53 -8.12 -3.14 6.84
CA ILE A 53 -8.11 -1.74 6.39
C ILE A 53 -6.78 -1.40 5.71
N GLY A 54 -5.65 -1.78 6.30
CA GLY A 54 -4.32 -1.57 5.72
C GLY A 54 -4.14 -2.28 4.37
N LEU A 55 -4.67 -3.49 4.24
CA LEU A 55 -4.60 -4.28 3.01
C LEU A 55 -5.51 -3.73 1.91
N VAL A 56 -6.73 -3.31 2.26
CA VAL A 56 -7.69 -2.69 1.32
C VAL A 56 -7.20 -1.32 0.85
N LEU A 57 -6.76 -0.44 1.77
CA LEU A 57 -6.20 0.86 1.39
C LEU A 57 -4.96 0.67 0.52
N GLY A 58 -4.06 -0.21 0.96
CA GLY A 58 -2.82 -0.49 0.27
C GLY A 58 -3.01 -1.04 -1.13
N GLY A 59 -3.85 -2.06 -1.28
CA GLY A 59 -4.20 -2.65 -2.58
C GLY A 59 -4.91 -1.65 -3.49
N SER A 60 -5.88 -0.89 -2.96
CA SER A 60 -6.59 0.14 -3.73
C SER A 60 -5.64 1.24 -4.22
N TYR A 61 -4.70 1.66 -3.38
CA TYR A 61 -3.72 2.69 -3.76
C TYR A 61 -2.78 2.20 -4.87
N LEU A 62 -2.39 0.93 -4.83
CA LEU A 62 -1.55 0.29 -5.86
C LEU A 62 -2.30 0.19 -7.19
N VAL A 63 -3.56 -0.25 -7.16
CA VAL A 63 -4.42 -0.33 -8.36
C VAL A 63 -4.69 1.04 -8.97
N VAL A 64 -5.07 2.03 -8.15
CA VAL A 64 -5.30 3.41 -8.62
C VAL A 64 -4.03 4.02 -9.20
N THR A 65 -2.88 3.80 -8.55
CA THR A 65 -1.61 4.35 -9.03
C THR A 65 -1.14 3.68 -10.31
N LEU A 66 -1.29 2.36 -10.45
CA LEU A 66 -1.04 1.64 -11.70
C LEU A 66 -1.98 2.09 -12.82
N MET A 67 -3.28 2.29 -12.53
CA MET A 67 -4.23 2.86 -13.50
C MET A 67 -3.82 4.26 -13.93
N LYS A 68 -3.40 5.11 -13.00
CA LYS A 68 -2.99 6.50 -13.28
C LYS A 68 -1.68 6.57 -14.05
N LEU A 69 -0.74 5.67 -13.78
CA LEU A 69 0.50 5.50 -14.52
C LEU A 69 0.26 4.95 -15.93
N GLY A 70 -0.59 3.93 -16.05
CA GLY A 70 -1.02 3.37 -17.34
C GLY A 70 -1.74 4.40 -18.21
N ALA A 71 -2.67 5.15 -17.62
CA ALA A 71 -3.39 6.25 -18.29
C ALA A 71 -2.46 7.43 -18.65
N SER A 72 -1.39 7.66 -17.89
CA SER A 72 -0.40 8.70 -18.21
C SER A 72 0.61 8.28 -19.28
N ASN A 73 0.75 6.97 -19.57
CA ASN A 73 1.61 6.46 -20.63
C ASN A 73 0.88 6.38 -21.99
N ASP A 74 -0.44 6.62 -22.00
CA ASP A 74 -1.26 6.82 -23.21
C ASP A 74 -1.49 8.31 -23.48
N LYS A 75 -0.41 9.08 -23.57
CA LYS A 75 -0.45 10.37 -24.28
C LYS A 75 0.55 10.31 -25.44
N LYS A 76 -0.05 10.01 -26.60
CA LYS A 76 0.44 10.18 -27.95
C LYS A 76 1.17 11.52 -28.15
#